data_AF-A0A7K5RCS6-F1
#
_entry.id   AF-A0A7K5RCS6-F1
#
_cell.length_a   1.000
_cell.length_b   1.000
_cell.length_c   1.000
_cell.angle_alpha   90.00
_cell.angle_beta   90.00
_cell.angle_gamma   90.00
#
_symmetry.space_group_name_H-M   'P 1'
#
loop_
_entity.id
_entity.type
_entity.pdbx_description
1 polymer ?
#
loop_
_entity_poly.entity_id
_entity_poly.type
_entity_poly.pdbx_seq_one_letter_code
_entity_poly.pdbx_strand_id
1 'polypeptide(L)'
;GQGLGRRQDGIAEAIRVKVKCDTAGVGHDAAEPFSFHWWDHVFNKAAANIAVEAGQDGISVKALCEQGGSISNKKPRKAGSSGSLLYGRFVKSATLTACGEESVAPPASSGSSQEEEEEEEELDLSSVRR
;
A
#
# COMPACT_ATOMS: atom_id res chain seq x y z
N GLY A 1 41.15 -18.53 9.43
CA GLY A 1 42.02 -18.50 8.22
C GLY A 1 41.61 -17.32 7.36
N GLN A 2 42.39 -16.96 6.33
CA GLN A 2 42.17 -15.73 5.54
C GLN A 2 40.97 -15.77 4.56
N GLY A 3 40.36 -16.94 4.33
CA GLY A 3 39.27 -17.10 3.36
C GLY A 3 39.60 -18.13 2.30
N LEU A 4 38.58 -18.73 1.68
CA LEU A 4 38.76 -19.75 0.64
C LEU A 4 39.03 -19.11 -0.74
N GLY A 5 39.58 -19.89 -1.69
CA GLY A 5 39.78 -19.48 -3.08
C GLY A 5 41.21 -19.03 -3.43
N ARG A 6 41.53 -18.97 -4.74
CA ARG A 6 42.88 -18.66 -5.26
C ARG A 6 43.44 -17.33 -4.72
N ARG A 7 42.56 -16.35 -4.53
CA ARG A 7 42.89 -15.00 -4.03
C ARG A 7 42.62 -14.82 -2.53
N GLN A 8 42.17 -15.87 -1.84
CA GLN A 8 41.75 -15.83 -0.43
C GLN A 8 40.56 -14.90 -0.15
N ASP A 9 39.79 -14.50 -1.17
CA ASP A 9 38.65 -13.58 -1.04
C ASP A 9 37.36 -14.25 -0.51
N GLY A 10 37.38 -15.55 -0.22
CA GLY A 10 36.21 -16.29 0.26
C GLY A 10 35.85 -15.98 1.72
N ILE A 11 34.60 -16.24 2.09
CA ILE A 11 34.09 -15.98 3.45
C ILE A 11 34.95 -16.72 4.48
N ALA A 12 35.59 -15.97 5.37
CA ALA A 12 36.49 -16.50 6.40
C ALA A 12 35.74 -16.99 7.66
N GLU A 13 34.51 -16.53 7.86
CA GLU A 13 33.66 -16.88 9.01
C GLU A 13 32.43 -17.70 8.59
N ALA A 14 31.93 -18.54 9.48
CA ALA A 14 30.71 -19.29 9.20
C ALA A 14 29.48 -18.36 9.15
N ILE A 15 28.58 -18.62 8.19
CA ILE A 15 27.28 -17.93 8.12
C ILE A 15 26.45 -18.30 9.35
N ARG A 16 25.95 -17.29 10.06
CA ARG A 16 25.06 -17.48 11.21
C ARG A 16 23.61 -17.37 10.76
N VAL A 17 22.86 -18.45 10.94
CA VAL A 17 21.41 -18.46 10.67
C VAL A 17 20.64 -18.24 11.96
N LYS A 18 19.55 -17.48 11.88
CA LYS A 18 18.57 -17.35 12.97
C LYS A 18 17.40 -18.27 12.66
N VAL A 19 17.17 -19.26 13.51
CA VAL A 19 15.98 -20.12 13.40
C VAL A 19 14.78 -19.35 13.92
N LYS A 20 13.70 -19.34 13.14
CA LYS A 20 12.42 -18.78 13.56
C LYS A 20 11.45 -19.90 13.88
N CYS A 21 10.86 -19.83 15.07
CA CYS A 21 9.91 -20.82 15.58
C CYS A 21 8.46 -20.30 15.62
N ASP A 22 8.21 -19.14 15.00
CA ASP A 22 6.89 -18.52 14.92
C ASP A 22 6.33 -18.55 13.49
N THR A 23 5.03 -18.29 13.36
CA THR A 23 4.29 -18.26 12.09
C THR A 23 4.18 -16.87 11.48
N ALA A 24 4.72 -15.83 12.12
CA ALA A 24 4.54 -14.44 11.71
C ALA A 24 5.19 -14.16 10.34
N GLY A 25 4.76 -13.12 9.64
CA GLY A 25 5.48 -12.62 8.46
C GLY A 25 6.66 -11.74 8.85
N VAL A 26 7.62 -11.52 7.94
CA VAL A 26 8.54 -10.37 8.06
C VAL A 26 7.70 -9.08 7.97
N GLY A 27 7.94 -8.15 8.88
CA GLY A 27 7.14 -6.93 8.99
C GLY A 27 5.75 -7.11 9.62
N HIS A 28 5.47 -8.26 10.25
CA HIS A 28 4.25 -8.45 11.03
C HIS A 28 4.26 -7.56 12.28
N ASP A 29 3.22 -6.74 12.44
CA ASP A 29 2.97 -5.98 13.65
C ASP A 29 2.14 -6.81 14.64
N ALA A 30 2.77 -7.19 15.76
CA ALA A 30 2.13 -7.96 16.82
C ALA A 30 1.05 -7.17 17.59
N ALA A 31 1.08 -5.83 17.53
CA ALA A 31 0.09 -4.97 18.18
C ALA A 31 -1.18 -4.78 17.35
N GLU A 32 -1.13 -5.07 16.04
CA GLU A 32 -2.24 -4.90 15.09
C GLU A 32 -3.56 -5.51 15.58
N PRO A 33 -3.61 -6.73 16.14
CA PRO A 33 -4.84 -7.34 16.64
C PRO A 33 -5.47 -6.59 17.83
N PHE A 34 -4.68 -5.86 18.60
CA PHE A 34 -5.12 -5.14 19.80
C PHE A 34 -5.44 -3.67 19.52
N SER A 35 -5.08 -3.17 18.33
CA SER A 35 -5.29 -1.78 17.92
C SER A 35 -6.74 -1.44 17.58
N PHE A 36 -7.59 -2.45 17.36
CA PHE A 36 -8.97 -2.22 16.91
C PHE A 36 -9.98 -2.31 18.05
N HIS A 37 -10.56 -1.16 18.39
CA HIS A 37 -11.64 -1.06 19.34
C HIS A 37 -12.97 -1.32 18.64
N TRP A 38 -13.34 -2.59 18.51
CA TRP A 38 -14.57 -3.00 17.82
C TRP A 38 -15.83 -2.31 18.36
N TRP A 39 -15.87 -2.02 19.66
CA TRP A 39 -17.01 -1.36 20.31
C TRP A 39 -17.17 0.08 19.82
N ASP A 40 -16.06 0.81 19.67
CA ASP A 40 -16.04 2.20 19.21
C ASP A 40 -16.48 2.28 17.74
N HIS A 41 -16.00 1.34 16.92
CA HIS A 41 -16.44 1.21 15.53
C HIS A 41 -17.95 0.95 15.41
N VAL A 42 -18.48 0.01 16.19
CA VAL A 42 -19.92 -0.30 16.19
C VAL A 42 -20.74 0.90 16.66
N PHE A 43 -20.31 1.56 17.74
CA PHE A 43 -20.96 2.74 18.30
C PHE A 43 -20.98 3.89 17.30
N ASN A 44 -19.82 4.29 16.77
CA ASN A 44 -19.71 5.40 15.84
C ASN A 44 -20.50 5.14 14.55
N LYS A 45 -20.49 3.90 14.05
CA LYS A 45 -21.27 3.53 12.85
C LYS A 45 -22.78 3.56 13.10
N ALA A 46 -23.22 3.12 14.28
CA ALA A 46 -24.64 3.21 14.66
C ALA A 46 -25.07 4.66 14.88
N ALA A 47 -24.28 5.47 15.59
CA ALA A 47 -24.56 6.87 15.86
C ALA A 47 -24.63 7.69 14.56
N ALA A 48 -23.71 7.46 13.62
CA ALA A 48 -23.72 8.11 12.32
C ALA A 48 -24.94 7.74 11.45
N ASN A 49 -25.66 6.67 11.77
CA ASN A 49 -26.89 6.29 11.06
C ASN A 49 -28.14 6.98 11.63
N ILE A 50 -28.02 7.78 12.70
CA ILE A 50 -29.15 8.45 13.34
C ILE A 50 -29.09 9.94 12.97
N ALA A 51 -30.14 10.43 12.30
CA ALA A 51 -30.38 11.84 12.08
C ALA A 51 -31.39 12.37 13.10
N VAL A 52 -31.07 13.52 13.71
CA VAL A 52 -31.94 14.22 14.64
C VAL A 52 -32.27 15.59 14.05
N GLU A 53 -33.54 15.81 13.77
CA GLU A 53 -34.05 17.06 13.20
C GLU A 53 -34.90 17.78 14.25
N ALA A 54 -34.59 19.04 14.51
CA ALA A 54 -35.38 19.89 15.40
C ALA A 54 -36.40 20.69 14.57
N GLY A 55 -37.68 20.34 14.70
CA GLY A 55 -38.79 21.02 14.05
C GLY A 55 -39.52 21.98 14.98
N GLN A 56 -40.46 22.74 14.43
CA GLN A 56 -41.33 23.66 15.18
C GLN A 56 -42.20 22.92 16.22
N ASP A 57 -42.52 21.65 15.96
CA ASP A 57 -43.33 20.78 16.82
C ASP A 57 -42.50 19.82 17.73
N GLY A 58 -41.17 20.01 17.80
CA GLY A 58 -40.29 19.22 18.65
C GLY A 58 -39.19 18.45 17.90
N ILE A 59 -38.63 17.43 18.55
CA ILE A 59 -37.47 16.67 18.05
C ILE A 59 -37.94 15.42 17.30
N SER A 60 -37.51 15.26 16.05
CA SER A 60 -37.75 14.07 15.23
C SER A 60 -36.46 13.29 15.04
N VAL A 61 -36.48 11.99 15.29
CA VAL A 61 -35.32 11.09 15.10
C VAL A 61 -35.62 10.15 13.95
N LYS A 62 -34.70 10.04 12.99
CA LYS A 62 -34.82 9.18 11.81
C LYS A 62 -33.54 8.38 11.61
N ALA A 63 -33.68 7.13 11.16
CA ALA A 63 -32.55 6.39 10.64
C ALA A 63 -32.25 6.86 9.22
N LEU A 64 -30.98 7.14 8.91
CA LEU A 64 -30.55 7.59 7.58
C LEU A 64 -30.55 6.45 6.55
N CYS A 65 -30.45 5.21 7.00
CA CYS A 65 -30.48 4.02 6.16
C CYS A 65 -31.49 3.00 6.70
N GLU A 66 -32.52 2.67 5.91
CA GLU A 66 -33.58 1.71 6.29
C GLU A 66 -33.11 0.25 6.27
N GLN A 67 -32.21 -0.10 5.34
CA GLN A 67 -31.43 -1.33 5.44
C GLN A 67 -30.29 -1.09 6.41
N GLY A 68 -30.56 -1.23 7.72
CA GLY A 68 -29.57 -1.02 8.79
C GLY A 68 -28.16 -1.37 8.33
N GLY A 69 -27.34 -0.32 8.09
CA GLY A 69 -26.08 -0.48 7.36
C GLY A 69 -25.26 -1.59 7.99
N SER A 70 -24.57 -2.42 7.19
CA SER A 70 -23.88 -3.61 7.69
C SER A 70 -22.83 -3.26 8.76
N ILE A 71 -23.25 -3.29 10.02
CA ILE A 71 -22.40 -3.03 11.18
C ILE A 71 -21.69 -4.34 11.48
N SER A 72 -20.36 -4.30 11.42
CA SER A 72 -19.51 -5.44 11.74
C SER A 72 -18.64 -5.12 12.94
N ASN A 73 -18.43 -6.12 13.79
CA ASN A 73 -17.44 -6.10 14.87
C ASN A 73 -16.02 -6.41 14.38
N LYS A 74 -15.82 -6.60 13.06
CA LYS A 74 -14.50 -6.88 12.49
C LYS A 74 -13.89 -5.60 11.93
N LYS A 75 -12.58 -5.46 12.11
CA LYS A 75 -11.80 -4.36 11.52
C LYS A 75 -11.96 -4.39 10.00
N PRO A 76 -12.35 -3.28 9.36
CA PRO A 76 -12.36 -3.20 7.91
C PRO A 76 -10.91 -3.34 7.42
N ARG A 77 -10.63 -4.43 6.70
CA ARG A 77 -9.35 -4.62 6.03
C ARG A 77 -9.47 -4.03 4.64
N LYS A 78 -8.59 -3.09 4.30
CA LYS A 78 -8.40 -2.67 2.90
C LYS A 78 -8.12 -3.95 2.14
N ALA A 79 -8.95 -4.27 1.14
CA ALA A 79 -8.74 -5.45 0.30
C ALA A 79 -7.29 -5.38 -0.18
N GLY A 80 -6.46 -6.34 0.26
CA GLY A 80 -5.10 -6.44 -0.22
C GLY A 80 -5.18 -6.46 -1.75
N SER A 81 -4.37 -5.61 -2.39
CA SER A 81 -4.31 -5.43 -3.84
C SER A 81 -4.70 -6.71 -4.57
N SER A 82 -5.71 -6.60 -5.43
CA SER A 82 -6.14 -7.64 -6.36
C SER A 82 -4.95 -8.33 -7.03
N GLY A 83 -5.01 -9.66 -7.11
CA GLY A 83 -4.28 -10.43 -8.12
C GLY A 83 -2.94 -11.02 -7.68
N SER A 84 -2.65 -12.17 -8.27
CA SER A 84 -1.59 -13.14 -7.97
C SER A 84 -0.14 -12.64 -8.19
N LEU A 85 0.29 -11.62 -7.47
CA LEU A 85 1.70 -11.20 -7.50
C LEU A 85 2.47 -11.84 -6.34
N LEU A 86 2.99 -13.04 -6.58
CA LEU A 86 3.85 -13.77 -5.63
C LEU A 86 5.06 -12.94 -5.15
N TYR A 87 5.51 -11.97 -5.98
CA TYR A 87 6.69 -11.14 -5.70
C TYR A 87 6.44 -9.62 -5.79
N GLY A 88 5.18 -9.15 -5.84
CA GLY A 88 4.86 -7.73 -6.02
C GLY A 88 5.20 -6.81 -4.84
N ARG A 89 5.74 -7.34 -3.74
CA ARG A 89 6.01 -6.61 -2.49
C ARG A 89 7.49 -6.48 -2.16
N PHE A 90 8.38 -7.13 -2.93
CA PHE A 90 9.83 -7.07 -2.69
C PHE A 90 10.49 -6.12 -3.68
N VAL A 91 11.34 -5.23 -3.17
CA VAL A 91 12.20 -4.37 -3.99
C VAL A 91 13.58 -5.01 -4.06
N LYS A 92 14.13 -5.22 -5.27
CA LYS A 92 15.49 -5.72 -5.46
C LYS A 92 16.49 -4.59 -5.21
N SER A 93 17.27 -4.68 -4.13
CA SER A 93 18.27 -3.65 -3.76
C SER A 93 19.68 -3.96 -4.27
N ALA A 94 20.09 -5.23 -4.32
CA ALA A 94 21.45 -5.61 -4.68
C ALA A 94 21.52 -7.03 -5.30
N THR A 95 22.63 -7.32 -5.98
CA THR A 95 22.98 -8.66 -6.47
C THR A 95 24.36 -9.03 -5.94
N LEU A 96 24.50 -10.17 -5.25
CA LEU A 96 25.78 -10.65 -4.75
C LEU A 96 26.54 -11.37 -5.87
N THR A 97 27.68 -10.82 -6.29
CA THR A 97 28.56 -11.41 -7.31
C THR A 97 29.81 -12.02 -6.65
N ALA A 98 30.59 -12.80 -7.40
CA ALA A 98 31.82 -13.41 -6.90
C ALA A 98 32.89 -12.38 -6.45
N CYS A 99 32.73 -11.10 -6.81
CA CYS A 99 33.65 -10.02 -6.43
C CYS A 99 33.08 -9.07 -5.35
N GLY A 100 31.87 -9.33 -4.85
CA GLY A 100 31.23 -8.50 -3.82
C GLY A 100 29.77 -8.15 -4.15
N GLU A 101 29.20 -7.29 -3.31
CA GLU A 101 27.85 -6.76 -3.50
C GLU A 101 27.85 -5.70 -4.61
N GLU A 102 26.99 -5.91 -5.62
CA GLU A 102 26.72 -4.92 -6.66
C GLU A 102 25.35 -4.30 -6.39
N SER A 103 25.34 -3.02 -5.99
CA SER A 103 24.11 -2.26 -5.77
C SER A 103 23.39 -2.05 -7.09
N VAL A 104 22.12 -2.47 -7.17
CA VAL A 104 21.27 -2.14 -8.32
C VAL A 104 20.69 -0.76 -8.03
N ALA A 105 21.01 0.23 -8.87
CA ALA A 105 20.32 1.52 -8.84
C ALA A 105 18.81 1.24 -8.97
N PRO A 106 17.95 1.87 -8.13
CA PRO A 106 16.52 1.58 -8.17
C PRO A 106 16.02 1.78 -9.60
N PRO A 107 15.19 0.86 -10.13
CA PRO A 107 14.53 1.15 -11.39
C PRO A 107 13.78 2.46 -11.18
N ALA A 108 14.11 3.48 -11.97
CA ALA A 108 13.28 4.66 -12.08
C ALA A 108 11.85 4.15 -12.21
N SER A 109 10.97 4.61 -11.31
CA SER A 109 9.54 4.41 -11.44
C SER A 109 9.19 4.62 -12.91
N SER A 110 8.78 3.56 -13.62
CA SER A 110 8.03 3.72 -14.85
C SER A 110 6.68 4.33 -14.46
N GLY A 111 6.70 5.61 -14.09
CA GLY A 111 5.64 6.51 -14.44
C GLY A 111 5.66 6.58 -15.96
N SER A 112 4.66 5.97 -16.57
CA SER A 112 4.31 6.27 -17.95
C SER A 112 3.94 7.75 -18.00
N SER A 113 4.93 8.62 -18.11
CA SER A 113 4.77 10.02 -18.51
C SER A 113 4.81 9.99 -20.02
N GLN A 114 3.63 9.84 -20.60
CA GLN A 114 3.40 10.03 -22.01
C GLN A 114 3.27 11.56 -22.17
N GLU A 115 4.39 12.19 -22.49
CA GLU A 115 4.41 13.59 -22.91
C GLU A 115 3.86 13.61 -24.34
N GLU A 116 2.64 14.12 -24.50
CA GLU A 116 2.11 14.47 -25.81
C GLU A 116 2.72 15.81 -26.19
N GLU A 117 3.54 15.82 -27.24
CA GLU A 117 3.95 17.05 -27.92
C GLU A 117 2.73 17.57 -28.69
N GLU A 118 2.01 18.54 -28.12
CA GLU A 118 1.11 19.40 -28.87
C GLU A 118 1.96 20.35 -29.72
N GLU A 119 2.14 20.02 -31.00
CA GLU A 119 2.61 20.98 -32.00
C GLU A 119 1.53 22.07 -32.15
N GLU A 120 1.85 23.28 -31.70
CA GLU A 120 1.03 24.47 -31.93
C GLU A 120 1.05 24.82 -33.43
N GLU A 121 0.11 24.27 -34.21
CA GLU A 121 -0.13 24.76 -35.57
C GLU A 121 -0.81 26.14 -35.51
N GLU A 122 0.01 27.17 -35.74
CA GLU A 122 -0.38 28.56 -35.98
C GLU A 122 -1.44 28.64 -37.10
N LEU A 123 -2.70 28.86 -36.72
CA LEU A 123 -3.82 28.99 -37.65
C LEU A 123 -3.77 30.33 -38.39
N ASP A 124 -3.20 30.32 -39.60
CA ASP A 124 -3.19 31.48 -40.50
C ASP A 124 -4.59 31.72 -41.10
N LEU A 125 -5.29 32.74 -40.59
CA LEU A 125 -6.66 33.11 -40.99
C LEU A 125 -6.72 34.07 -42.19
N SER A 126 -5.68 34.14 -43.02
CA SER A 126 -5.58 35.20 -44.04
C SER A 126 -6.42 35.02 -45.31
N SER A 127 -7.43 34.15 -45.37
CA SER A 127 -8.25 34.04 -46.58
C SER A 127 -9.74 33.79 -46.33
N VAL A 128 -10.38 34.71 -45.61
CA VAL A 128 -11.80 34.98 -45.83
C VAL A 128 -11.91 36.15 -46.80
N ARG A 129 -12.04 35.82 -48.10
CA ARG A 129 -12.44 36.78 -49.13
C ARG A 129 -13.89 36.50 -49.54
N ARG A 130 -14.62 37.62 -49.64
CA ARG A 130 -16.02 37.86 -50.05
C ARG A 130 -16.68 36.84 -50.96
#